data_AF-A0A4Q5SZB9-F1
#
_entry.id   AF-A0A4Q5SZB9-F1
#
_cell.length_a   1.000
_cell.length_b   1.000
_cell.length_c   1.000
_cell.angle_alpha   90.00
_cell.angle_beta   90.00
_cell.angle_gamma   90.00
#
_symmetry.space_group_name_H-M   'P 1'
#
loop_
_entity.id
_entity.type
_entity.pdbx_description
1 polymer ?
#
loop_
_entity_poly.entity_id
_entity_poly.type
_entity_poly.pdbx_seq_one_letter_code
_entity_poly.pdbx_strand_id
1 'polypeptide(L)'
;IAGGFGIEASAGDAKDYGEHREIDADGVAEMLKDASSVVITPGYGMAVAQAQYPVADLTRKLRERGVDVKFGIHPVAGRLPGHMNVLLAEAKVPYDIVLEMDEVNDDLADVDVVLVIGANDTVNPAAAEDPTSPIAGMPVLRVWEAKNVVVFKRSMAAGYAGVQNPLFFRENSQMLFGDAKDRVEDILRAL
;
A
#
# COMPACT_ATOMS: atom_id res chain seq x y z
N ILE A 1 15.63 9.86 34.26
CA ILE A 1 16.33 9.01 33.27
C ILE A 1 16.13 9.67 31.92
N ALA A 2 17.22 10.24 31.39
CA ALA A 2 17.24 11.02 30.15
C ALA A 2 17.10 10.09 28.93
N GLY A 3 16.52 10.66 27.87
CA GLY A 3 16.04 9.95 26.68
C GLY A 3 17.13 9.32 25.82
N GLY A 4 16.68 8.31 25.07
CA GLY A 4 17.44 7.60 24.06
C GLY A 4 16.48 6.83 23.17
N PHE A 5 15.85 7.53 22.22
CA PHE A 5 15.16 6.91 21.08
C PHE A 5 15.47 7.73 19.82
N GLY A 6 16.69 7.56 19.35
CA GLY A 6 17.14 7.95 18.04
C GLY A 6 18.07 6.85 17.57
N ILE A 7 17.52 5.78 17.01
CA ILE A 7 18.31 4.88 16.18
C ILE A 7 18.58 5.72 14.93
N GLU A 8 19.80 6.27 14.83
CA GLU A 8 20.30 6.77 13.57
C GLU A 8 20.30 5.59 12.61
N ALA A 9 19.36 5.59 11.66
CA ALA A 9 19.37 4.64 10.56
C ALA A 9 20.68 4.89 9.79
N SER A 10 21.62 3.96 9.90
CA SER A 10 22.75 3.89 8.99
C SER A 10 22.18 3.81 7.58
N ALA A 11 22.52 4.77 6.72
CA ALA A 11 22.21 4.71 5.30
C ALA A 11 22.83 3.41 4.77
N GLY A 12 22.02 2.37 4.61
CA GLY A 12 22.46 1.13 4.01
C GLY A 12 22.99 1.44 2.62
N ASP A 13 24.09 0.80 2.23
CA ASP A 13 24.61 0.87 0.86
C ASP A 13 23.45 0.69 -0.11
N ALA A 14 23.32 1.61 -1.07
CA ALA A 14 22.23 1.60 -2.04
C ALA A 14 22.34 0.33 -2.89
N LYS A 15 21.63 -0.71 -2.47
CA LYS A 15 21.53 -1.97 -3.19
C LYS A 15 20.80 -1.70 -4.51
N ASP A 16 21.45 -2.05 -5.61
CA ASP A 16 20.84 -1.94 -6.93
C ASP A 16 19.80 -3.07 -7.09
N TYR A 17 18.53 -2.67 -7.16
CA TYR A 17 17.40 -3.58 -7.37
C TYR A 17 16.93 -3.62 -8.83
N GLY A 18 17.61 -2.89 -9.73
CA GLY A 18 17.21 -2.72 -11.13
C GLY A 18 16.22 -1.59 -11.34
N GLU A 19 15.54 -1.63 -12.49
CA GLU A 19 14.56 -0.62 -12.89
C GLU A 19 13.17 -0.93 -12.35
N HIS A 20 12.45 0.11 -11.90
CA HIS A 20 11.03 -0.02 -11.56
C HIS A 20 10.17 0.03 -12.82
N ARG A 21 8.96 -0.51 -12.73
CA ARG A 21 7.95 -0.40 -13.80
C ARG A 21 6.92 0.65 -13.44
N GLU A 22 6.37 1.33 -14.43
CA GLU A 22 5.38 2.39 -14.25
C GLU A 22 4.07 2.03 -14.95
N ILE A 23 2.97 2.49 -14.37
CA ILE A 23 1.62 2.36 -14.92
C ILE A 23 0.89 3.70 -14.76
N ASP A 24 0.01 4.03 -15.69
CA ASP A 24 -0.88 5.20 -15.59
C ASP A 24 -2.26 4.83 -15.02
N ALA A 25 -3.11 5.83 -14.82
CA ALA A 25 -4.43 5.63 -14.23
C ALA A 25 -5.36 4.78 -15.13
N ASP A 26 -5.24 4.93 -16.46
CA ASP A 26 -6.02 4.15 -17.42
C ASP A 26 -5.62 2.67 -17.39
N GLY A 27 -4.32 2.36 -17.34
CA GLY A 27 -3.82 1.00 -17.20
C GLY A 27 -4.25 0.34 -15.89
N VAL A 28 -4.27 1.10 -14.78
CA VAL A 28 -4.81 0.58 -13.51
C VAL A 28 -6.31 0.36 -13.60
N ALA A 29 -7.06 1.24 -14.27
CA ALA A 29 -8.50 1.05 -14.46
C ALA A 29 -8.80 -0.20 -15.29
N GLU A 30 -8.03 -0.48 -16.36
CA GLU A 30 -8.17 -1.73 -17.13
C GLU A 30 -7.85 -2.96 -16.26
N MET A 31 -6.76 -2.93 -15.50
CA MET A 31 -6.42 -4.02 -14.57
C MET A 31 -7.54 -4.28 -13.55
N LEU A 32 -8.17 -3.23 -13.03
CA LEU A 32 -9.28 -3.33 -12.08
C LEU A 32 -10.61 -3.78 -12.72
N LYS A 33 -10.79 -3.59 -14.04
CA LYS A 33 -11.97 -4.11 -14.77
C LYS A 33 -11.91 -5.63 -14.91
N ASP A 34 -10.72 -6.19 -15.02
CA ASP A 34 -10.49 -7.64 -15.17
C ASP A 34 -10.34 -8.38 -13.83
N ALA A 35 -10.14 -7.65 -12.73
CA ALA A 35 -9.95 -8.22 -11.40
C ALA A 35 -11.26 -8.77 -10.80
N SER A 36 -11.18 -9.93 -10.16
CA SER A 36 -12.24 -10.49 -9.32
C SER A 36 -12.02 -10.19 -7.83
N SER A 37 -10.77 -9.99 -7.40
CA SER A 37 -10.39 -9.67 -6.02
C SER A 37 -9.38 -8.51 -5.94
N VAL A 38 -9.66 -7.54 -5.07
CA VAL A 38 -8.81 -6.35 -4.85
C VAL A 38 -8.58 -6.14 -3.36
N VAL A 39 -7.33 -5.99 -2.96
CA VAL A 39 -6.96 -5.57 -1.60
C VAL A 39 -6.37 -4.17 -1.64
N ILE A 40 -6.87 -3.27 -0.79
CA ILE A 40 -6.35 -1.92 -0.63
C ILE A 40 -5.55 -1.84 0.67
N THR A 41 -4.28 -1.43 0.59
CA THR A 41 -3.39 -1.27 1.75
C THR A 41 -3.05 0.21 1.95
N PRO A 42 -3.81 0.92 2.80
CA PRO A 42 -3.61 2.35 2.99
C PRO A 42 -2.43 2.65 3.92
N GLY A 43 -1.74 3.75 3.64
CA GLY A 43 -0.67 4.26 4.49
C GLY A 43 -0.76 5.77 4.70
N TYR A 44 0.27 6.34 5.32
CA TYR A 44 0.28 7.76 5.68
C TYR A 44 0.13 8.70 4.47
N GLY A 45 0.62 8.30 3.29
CA GLY A 45 0.45 9.08 2.06
C GLY A 45 -1.02 9.28 1.67
N MET A 46 -1.90 8.31 1.94
CA MET A 46 -3.34 8.45 1.73
C MET A 46 -3.93 9.56 2.63
N ALA A 47 -3.51 9.59 3.90
CA ALA A 47 -3.96 10.60 4.86
C ALA A 47 -3.49 12.01 4.47
N VAL A 48 -2.23 12.14 4.07
CA VAL A 48 -1.66 13.43 3.63
C VAL A 48 -2.38 13.99 2.40
N ALA A 49 -2.74 13.12 1.46
CA ALA A 49 -3.50 13.48 0.26
C ALA A 49 -5.00 13.68 0.51
N GLN A 50 -5.51 13.31 1.69
CA GLN A 50 -6.94 13.24 1.99
C GLN A 50 -7.72 12.37 0.99
N ALA A 51 -7.10 11.24 0.60
CA ALA A 51 -7.61 10.35 -0.44
C ALA A 51 -8.65 9.32 0.06
N GLN A 52 -8.98 9.29 1.35
CA GLN A 52 -9.93 8.31 1.92
C GLN A 52 -11.31 8.35 1.26
N TYR A 53 -11.79 9.52 0.85
CA TYR A 53 -13.08 9.69 0.20
C TYR A 53 -13.13 9.07 -1.22
N PRO A 54 -12.24 9.44 -2.15
CA PRO A 54 -12.22 8.79 -3.46
C PRO A 54 -11.84 7.30 -3.37
N VAL A 55 -11.05 6.87 -2.38
CA VAL A 55 -10.80 5.43 -2.14
C VAL A 55 -12.10 4.70 -1.74
N ALA A 56 -12.94 5.30 -0.91
CA ALA A 56 -14.26 4.75 -0.58
C ALA A 56 -15.18 4.69 -1.82
N ASP A 57 -15.16 5.71 -2.68
CA ASP A 57 -15.91 5.70 -3.94
C ASP A 57 -15.42 4.63 -4.92
N LEU A 58 -14.10 4.45 -5.04
CA LEU A 58 -13.49 3.39 -5.83
C LEU A 58 -13.95 2.02 -5.32
N THR A 59 -13.86 1.81 -4.01
CA THR A 59 -14.34 0.59 -3.34
C THR A 59 -15.79 0.30 -3.68
N ARG A 60 -16.67 1.30 -3.54
CA ARG A 60 -18.10 1.15 -3.85
C ARG A 60 -18.31 0.75 -5.31
N LYS A 61 -17.66 1.45 -6.26
CA LYS A 61 -17.80 1.22 -7.70
C LYS A 61 -17.32 -0.17 -8.13
N LEU A 62 -16.23 -0.66 -7.53
CA LEU A 62 -15.73 -2.02 -7.77
C LEU A 62 -16.69 -3.08 -7.19
N ARG A 63 -17.18 -2.88 -5.96
CA ARG A 63 -18.15 -3.81 -5.35
C ARG A 63 -19.48 -3.85 -6.10
N GLU A 64 -19.96 -2.73 -6.65
CA GLU A 64 -21.14 -2.68 -7.53
C GLU A 64 -20.96 -3.52 -8.81
N ARG A 65 -19.71 -3.75 -9.24
CA ARG A 65 -19.35 -4.62 -10.36
C ARG A 65 -19.15 -6.09 -9.95
N GLY A 66 -19.28 -6.41 -8.66
CA GLY A 66 -19.11 -7.77 -8.13
C GLY A 66 -17.67 -8.14 -7.77
N VAL A 67 -16.75 -7.19 -7.74
CA VAL A 67 -15.36 -7.40 -7.28
C VAL A 67 -15.35 -7.56 -5.75
N ASP A 68 -14.64 -8.57 -5.24
CA ASP A 68 -14.38 -8.71 -3.80
C ASP A 68 -13.31 -7.68 -3.39
N VAL A 69 -13.70 -6.66 -2.63
CA VAL A 69 -12.80 -5.58 -2.20
C VAL A 69 -12.63 -5.61 -0.69
N LYS A 70 -11.39 -5.78 -0.24
CA LYS A 70 -10.98 -5.78 1.17
C LYS A 70 -9.93 -4.70 1.43
N PHE A 71 -9.82 -4.25 2.67
CA PHE A 71 -8.73 -3.40 3.15
C PHE A 71 -7.83 -4.20 4.08
N GLY A 72 -6.52 -4.12 3.85
CA GLY A 72 -5.51 -4.69 4.74
C GLY A 72 -4.87 -3.59 5.58
N ILE A 73 -5.10 -3.60 6.90
CA ILE A 73 -4.61 -2.57 7.81
C ILE A 73 -3.40 -3.07 8.59
N HIS A 74 -2.28 -2.39 8.41
CA HIS A 74 -1.11 -2.61 9.25
C HIS A 74 -1.28 -1.85 10.59
N PRO A 75 -0.97 -2.46 11.74
CA PRO A 75 -1.21 -1.85 13.07
C PRO A 75 -0.50 -0.52 13.34
N VAL A 76 0.55 -0.19 12.56
CA VAL A 76 1.32 1.07 12.68
C VAL A 76 1.23 1.93 11.41
N ALA A 77 0.29 1.63 10.51
CA ALA A 77 0.05 2.48 9.35
C ALA A 77 -0.40 3.89 9.78
N GLY A 78 0.32 4.92 9.33
CA GLY A 78 0.01 6.31 9.65
C GLY A 78 0.97 6.93 10.68
N ARG A 79 0.39 7.67 11.62
CA ARG A 79 1.12 8.48 12.64
C ARG A 79 0.45 8.45 14.02
N LEU A 80 -0.69 7.77 14.12
CA LEU A 80 -1.49 7.61 15.34
C LEU A 80 -1.98 6.16 15.38
N PRO A 81 -2.16 5.54 16.56
CA PRO A 81 -2.79 4.22 16.65
C PRO A 81 -4.17 4.22 15.98
N GLY A 82 -4.44 3.25 15.11
CA GLY A 82 -5.71 3.14 14.38
C GLY A 82 -5.98 4.24 13.36
N HIS A 83 -4.95 4.99 12.91
CA HIS A 83 -5.11 6.14 12.01
C HIS A 83 -5.90 5.78 10.74
N MET A 84 -5.59 4.65 10.10
CA MET A 84 -6.29 4.24 8.88
C MET A 84 -7.74 3.84 9.17
N ASN A 85 -8.01 3.13 10.27
CA ASN A 85 -9.37 2.73 10.66
C ASN A 85 -10.26 3.97 10.87
N VAL A 86 -9.74 5.03 11.51
CA VAL A 86 -10.49 6.28 11.72
C VAL A 86 -10.84 6.95 10.40
N LEU A 87 -9.88 7.08 9.47
CA LEU A 87 -10.13 7.72 8.17
C LEU A 87 -11.10 6.92 7.30
N LEU A 88 -11.00 5.59 7.31
CA LEU A 88 -11.92 4.71 6.58
C LEU A 88 -13.34 4.76 7.17
N ALA A 89 -13.46 4.82 8.49
CA ALA A 89 -14.73 5.03 9.17
C ALA A 89 -15.36 6.39 8.84
N GLU A 90 -14.56 7.46 8.82
CA GLU A 90 -14.99 8.81 8.40
C GLU A 90 -15.51 8.81 6.96
N ALA A 91 -14.82 8.10 6.07
CA ALA A 91 -15.22 7.91 4.67
C ALA A 91 -16.35 6.88 4.48
N LYS A 92 -16.90 6.32 5.59
CA LYS A 92 -18.01 5.35 5.60
C LYS A 92 -17.72 4.04 4.87
N VAL A 93 -16.46 3.59 4.89
CA VAL A 93 -16.10 2.25 4.44
C VAL A 93 -16.70 1.22 5.42
N PRO A 94 -17.42 0.19 4.94
CA PRO A 94 -17.99 -0.83 5.81
C PRO A 94 -16.92 -1.60 6.59
N TYR A 95 -17.13 -1.78 7.90
CA TYR A 95 -16.14 -2.40 8.79
C TYR A 95 -15.87 -3.88 8.47
N ASP A 96 -16.83 -4.59 7.86
CA ASP A 96 -16.73 -6.00 7.49
C ASP A 96 -15.69 -6.27 6.39
N ILE A 97 -15.30 -5.25 5.64
CA ILE A 97 -14.27 -5.33 4.61
C ILE A 97 -12.94 -4.69 5.05
N VAL A 98 -12.81 -4.30 6.32
CA VAL A 98 -11.58 -3.74 6.88
C VAL A 98 -10.95 -4.78 7.80
N LEU A 99 -9.88 -5.41 7.33
CA LEU A 99 -9.22 -6.53 7.98
C LEU A 99 -7.89 -6.09 8.59
N GLU A 100 -7.53 -6.71 9.70
CA GLU A 100 -6.20 -6.56 10.28
C GLU A 100 -5.17 -7.33 9.45
N MET A 101 -3.90 -6.94 9.55
CA MET A 101 -2.80 -7.47 8.74
C MET A 101 -2.69 -9.00 8.76
N ASP A 102 -2.87 -9.63 9.92
CA ASP A 102 -2.75 -11.09 10.04
C ASP A 102 -3.91 -11.81 9.32
N GLU A 103 -5.11 -11.23 9.30
CA GLU A 103 -6.27 -11.81 8.64
C GLU A 103 -6.14 -11.75 7.11
N VAL A 104 -5.59 -10.66 6.57
CA VAL A 104 -5.45 -10.49 5.12
C VAL A 104 -4.22 -11.22 4.56
N ASN A 105 -3.15 -11.36 5.35
CA ASN A 105 -1.88 -11.93 4.89
C ASN A 105 -1.99 -13.39 4.42
N ASP A 106 -2.97 -14.15 4.92
CA ASP A 106 -3.19 -15.54 4.52
C ASP A 106 -3.89 -15.67 3.15
N ASP A 107 -4.60 -14.62 2.72
CA ASP A 107 -5.38 -14.59 1.47
C ASP A 107 -4.62 -13.95 0.29
N LEU A 108 -3.52 -13.22 0.56
CA LEU A 108 -2.88 -12.35 -0.45
C LEU A 108 -2.40 -13.09 -1.70
N ALA A 109 -2.01 -14.36 -1.59
CA ALA A 109 -1.56 -15.17 -2.72
C ALA A 109 -2.66 -15.42 -3.78
N ASP A 110 -3.94 -15.34 -3.38
CA ASP A 110 -5.10 -15.53 -4.25
C ASP A 110 -5.69 -14.19 -4.76
N VAL A 111 -5.11 -13.06 -4.37
CA VAL A 111 -5.58 -11.72 -4.74
C VAL A 111 -5.10 -11.31 -6.14
N ASP A 112 -6.01 -10.80 -6.98
CA ASP A 112 -5.66 -10.37 -8.35
C ASP A 112 -4.86 -9.07 -8.35
N VAL A 113 -5.28 -8.08 -7.55
CA VAL A 113 -4.65 -6.77 -7.50
C VAL A 113 -4.58 -6.24 -6.08
N VAL A 114 -3.38 -5.81 -5.66
CA VAL A 114 -3.20 -5.03 -4.44
C VAL A 114 -2.91 -3.57 -4.80
N LEU A 115 -3.71 -2.65 -4.26
CA LEU A 115 -3.47 -1.22 -4.33
C LEU A 115 -2.76 -0.76 -3.05
N VAL A 116 -1.48 -0.41 -3.15
CA VAL A 116 -0.68 0.14 -2.04
C VAL A 116 -0.78 1.66 -2.07
N ILE A 117 -1.63 2.24 -1.23
CA ILE A 117 -1.95 3.67 -1.29
C ILE A 117 -1.20 4.43 -0.20
N GLY A 118 -0.02 4.96 -0.55
CA GLY A 118 0.75 5.82 0.36
C GLY A 118 1.39 5.08 1.54
N ALA A 119 1.50 3.75 1.46
CA ALA A 119 2.30 2.93 2.35
C ALA A 119 3.73 2.74 1.80
N ASN A 120 4.68 2.43 2.69
CA ASN A 120 6.06 2.13 2.29
C ASN A 120 6.66 1.06 3.21
N ASP A 121 7.00 1.43 4.45
CA ASP A 121 7.71 0.53 5.36
C ASP A 121 6.84 -0.69 5.73
N THR A 122 5.52 -0.50 5.87
CA THR A 122 4.52 -1.53 6.22
C THR A 122 4.28 -2.58 5.15
N VAL A 123 4.87 -2.41 3.95
CA VAL A 123 4.78 -3.35 2.83
C VAL A 123 6.18 -3.73 2.31
N ASN A 124 7.23 -3.43 3.08
CA ASN A 124 8.61 -3.58 2.63
C ASN A 124 9.11 -5.02 2.84
N PRO A 125 9.43 -5.78 1.77
CA PRO A 125 9.89 -7.17 1.88
C PRO A 125 11.19 -7.31 2.65
N ALA A 126 12.02 -6.27 2.72
CA ALA A 126 13.28 -6.29 3.46
C ALA A 126 13.09 -6.57 4.96
N ALA A 127 11.90 -6.32 5.51
CA ALA A 127 11.58 -6.70 6.89
C ALA A 127 11.54 -8.22 7.10
N ALA A 128 11.16 -8.99 6.07
CA ALA A 128 11.06 -10.45 6.13
C ALA A 128 12.26 -11.16 5.50
N GLU A 129 12.82 -10.59 4.43
CA GLU A 129 13.77 -11.28 3.55
C GLU A 129 15.23 -10.86 3.76
N ASP A 130 15.49 -9.74 4.44
CA ASP A 130 16.84 -9.21 4.65
C ASP A 130 17.17 -9.07 6.14
N PRO A 131 17.90 -10.04 6.74
CA PRO A 131 18.31 -9.98 8.14
C PRO A 131 19.20 -8.78 8.50
N THR A 132 19.79 -8.10 7.50
CA THR A 132 20.65 -6.93 7.70
C THR A 132 19.87 -5.61 7.65
N SER A 133 18.60 -5.65 7.25
CA SER A 133 17.75 -4.48 7.15
C SER A 133 17.47 -3.87 8.53
N PRO A 134 17.45 -2.53 8.66
CA PRO A 134 17.04 -1.86 9.89
C PRO A 134 15.59 -2.18 10.34
N ILE A 135 14.77 -2.70 9.44
CA ILE A 135 13.38 -3.12 9.70
C ILE A 135 13.21 -4.65 9.78
N ALA A 136 14.31 -5.41 9.83
CA ALA A 136 14.27 -6.87 9.92
C ALA A 136 13.44 -7.35 11.12
N GLY A 137 12.53 -8.28 10.88
CA GLY A 137 11.61 -8.84 11.88
C GLY A 137 10.36 -8.00 12.15
N MET A 138 10.21 -6.82 11.54
CA MET A 138 8.95 -6.07 11.59
C MET A 138 7.87 -6.85 10.83
N PRO A 139 6.72 -7.18 11.44
CA PRO A 139 5.59 -7.73 10.70
C PRO A 139 5.18 -6.75 9.60
N VAL A 140 4.87 -7.24 8.41
CA VAL A 140 4.46 -6.43 7.25
C VAL A 140 3.32 -7.11 6.49
N LEU A 141 2.58 -6.32 5.71
CA LEU A 141 1.64 -6.85 4.72
C LEU A 141 2.44 -7.42 3.55
N ARG A 142 2.27 -8.73 3.28
CA ARG A 142 3.01 -9.47 2.25
C ARG A 142 2.43 -9.26 0.85
N VAL A 143 2.20 -8.00 0.50
CA VAL A 143 1.50 -7.60 -0.73
C VAL A 143 2.14 -8.15 -2.01
N TRP A 144 3.43 -8.46 -1.96
CA TRP A 144 4.18 -9.06 -3.06
C TRP A 144 3.75 -10.48 -3.42
N GLU A 145 2.96 -11.16 -2.57
CA GLU A 145 2.41 -12.48 -2.83
C GLU A 145 1.22 -12.44 -3.82
N ALA A 146 0.58 -11.28 -4.00
CA ALA A 146 -0.53 -11.10 -4.93
C ALA A 146 -0.10 -11.14 -6.40
N LYS A 147 -1.06 -11.36 -7.31
CA LYS A 147 -0.78 -11.45 -8.75
C LYS A 147 -0.24 -10.14 -9.32
N ASN A 148 -0.82 -9.00 -8.93
CA ASN A 148 -0.36 -7.67 -9.31
C ASN A 148 -0.36 -6.73 -8.10
N VAL A 149 0.63 -5.83 -8.04
CA VAL A 149 0.75 -4.79 -7.03
C VAL A 149 0.90 -3.44 -7.72
N VAL A 150 0.06 -2.48 -7.35
CA VAL A 150 0.16 -1.09 -7.82
C VAL A 150 0.49 -0.20 -6.64
N VAL A 151 1.62 0.49 -6.71
CA VAL A 151 2.12 1.36 -5.63
C VAL A 151 1.90 2.82 -5.97
N PHE A 152 1.09 3.49 -5.17
CA PHE A 152 0.80 4.93 -5.30
C PHE A 152 1.84 5.72 -4.51
N LYS A 153 2.64 6.54 -5.21
CA LYS A 153 3.65 7.39 -4.59
C LYS A 153 3.92 8.63 -5.43
N ARG A 154 4.42 9.71 -4.83
CA ARG A 154 4.77 10.94 -5.57
C ARG A 154 6.14 10.88 -6.28
N SER A 155 7.06 10.06 -5.78
CA SER A 155 8.43 9.89 -6.29
C SER A 155 9.04 8.62 -5.68
N MET A 156 10.28 8.26 -5.98
CA MET A 156 10.95 7.10 -5.37
C MET A 156 11.50 7.34 -3.95
N ALA A 157 11.02 8.38 -3.26
CA ALA A 157 11.50 8.73 -1.92
C ALA A 157 11.24 7.62 -0.88
N ALA A 158 12.21 7.44 0.02
CA ALA A 158 12.17 6.48 1.12
C ALA A 158 11.03 6.76 2.11
N GLY A 159 10.73 5.75 2.93
CA GLY A 159 9.73 5.81 3.99
C GLY A 159 10.26 6.50 5.25
N TYR A 160 9.61 6.25 6.38
CA TYR A 160 10.05 6.78 7.66
C TYR A 160 11.37 6.12 8.11
N ALA A 161 11.53 4.82 7.83
CA ALA A 161 12.74 4.07 8.16
C ALA A 161 13.98 4.48 7.35
N GLY A 162 13.81 5.28 6.28
CA GLY A 162 14.93 5.70 5.42
C GLY A 162 15.52 4.57 4.57
N VAL A 163 14.87 3.41 4.50
CA VAL A 163 15.33 2.24 3.73
C VAL A 163 14.63 2.21 2.36
N GLN A 164 15.37 1.79 1.33
CA GLN A 164 14.79 1.49 0.01
C GLN A 164 13.84 0.30 0.11
N ASN A 165 12.81 0.27 -0.74
CA ASN A 165 11.83 -0.81 -0.71
C ASN A 165 11.98 -1.72 -1.95
N PRO A 166 12.44 -2.97 -1.79
CA PRO A 166 12.56 -3.94 -2.88
C PRO A 166 11.25 -4.20 -3.62
N LEU A 167 10.09 -3.97 -2.99
CA LEU A 167 8.77 -4.13 -3.62
C LEU A 167 8.65 -3.35 -4.93
N PHE A 168 9.27 -2.18 -5.02
CA PHE A 168 9.11 -1.27 -6.18
C PHE A 168 9.78 -1.80 -7.45
N PHE A 169 10.60 -2.83 -7.32
CA PHE A 169 11.40 -3.42 -8.40
C PHE A 169 10.97 -4.86 -8.73
N ARG A 170 9.91 -5.37 -8.07
CA ARG A 170 9.43 -6.73 -8.30
C ARG A 170 8.68 -6.86 -9.61
N GLU A 171 8.69 -8.07 -10.16
CA GLU A 171 8.10 -8.32 -11.47
C GLU A 171 6.59 -8.08 -11.56
N ASN A 172 5.87 -8.29 -10.45
CA ASN A 172 4.43 -8.06 -10.35
C ASN A 172 4.07 -6.67 -9.85
N SER A 173 5.05 -5.77 -9.66
CA SER A 173 4.86 -4.46 -9.04
C SER A 173 5.01 -3.33 -10.06
N GLN A 174 4.08 -2.37 -10.01
CA GLN A 174 4.06 -1.22 -10.90
C GLN A 174 3.82 0.06 -10.10
N MET A 175 4.56 1.10 -10.42
CA MET A 175 4.49 2.41 -9.77
C MET A 175 3.48 3.30 -10.48
N LEU A 176 2.48 3.80 -9.74
CA LEU A 176 1.58 4.85 -10.19
C LEU A 176 2.00 6.18 -9.54
N PHE A 177 2.70 7.01 -10.31
CA PHE A 177 3.24 8.27 -9.80
C PHE A 177 2.20 9.39 -9.75
N GLY A 178 2.14 10.10 -8.62
CA GLY A 178 1.29 11.28 -8.45
C GLY A 178 0.82 11.46 -7.01
N ASP A 179 0.01 12.51 -6.78
CA ASP A 179 -0.75 12.62 -5.54
C ASP A 179 -1.79 11.49 -5.46
N ALA A 180 -1.93 10.87 -4.29
CA ALA A 180 -2.78 9.68 -4.15
C ALA A 180 -4.25 10.00 -4.42
N LYS A 181 -4.74 11.19 -4.06
CA LYS A 181 -6.12 11.60 -4.30
C LYS A 181 -6.38 11.73 -5.79
N ASP A 182 -5.53 12.50 -6.47
CA ASP A 182 -5.65 12.74 -7.91
C ASP A 182 -5.59 11.43 -8.71
N ARG A 183 -4.67 10.53 -8.34
CA ARG A 183 -4.53 9.22 -9.02
C ARG A 183 -5.78 8.36 -8.86
N VAL A 184 -6.37 8.29 -7.67
CA VAL A 184 -7.61 7.53 -7.44
C VAL A 184 -8.78 8.16 -8.19
N GLU A 185 -8.87 9.49 -8.22
CA GLU A 185 -9.90 10.20 -9.00
C GLU A 185 -9.77 9.98 -10.51
N ASP A 186 -8.55 9.93 -11.05
CA ASP A 186 -8.33 9.62 -12.47
C ASP A 186 -8.74 8.18 -12.80
N ILE A 187 -8.39 7.20 -11.95
CA ILE A 187 -8.85 5.81 -12.08
C ILE A 187 -10.38 5.75 -12.08
N LEU A 188 -11.03 6.47 -11.15
CA LEU A 188 -12.49 6.53 -11.04
C LEU A 188 -13.16 7.04 -12.31
N ARG A 189 -12.54 7.98 -13.04
CA ARG A 189 -13.04 8.50 -14.32
C ARG A 189 -12.90 7.49 -15.47
N ALA A 190 -11.90 6.62 -15.41
CA ALA A 190 -11.61 5.61 -16.42
C ALA A 190 -12.36 4.26 -16.20
N LEU A 191 -12.81 4.00 -14.96
CA LEU A 191 -13.70 2.90 -14.59
C LEU A 191 -15.15 3.13 -15.01
#